data_AF-A0A1W2BIJ3-F1
#
_entry.id   AF-A0A1W2BIJ3-F1
#
_cell.length_a   1.000
_cell.length_b   1.000
_cell.length_c   1.000
_cell.angle_alpha   90.00
_cell.angle_beta   90.00
_cell.angle_gamma   90.00
#
_symmetry.space_group_name_H-M   'P 1'
#
loop_
_entity.id
_entity.type
_entity.pdbx_description
1 polymer ?
#
loop_
_entity_poly.entity_id
_entity_poly.type
_entity_poly.pdbx_seq_one_letter_code
_entity_poly.pdbx_strand_id
1 'polypeptide(L)' 'MSLLQWAVAGAAGYAIYRAVQKKNETGPVAFADGEDAGGNFAKVRSAGTEGMRSDPKGWDNVDQASDESFPASDPPATY' A
#
# COMPACT_ATOMS: atom_id res chain seq x y z
N MET A 1 26.39 -9.86 -38.19
CA MET A 1 25.91 -9.61 -36.83
C MET A 1 25.17 -10.85 -36.36
N SER A 2 25.61 -11.43 -35.25
CA SER A 2 25.20 -12.79 -34.84
C SER A 2 23.84 -12.76 -34.13
N LEU A 3 22.98 -13.74 -34.40
CA LEU A 3 21.71 -13.97 -33.68
C LEU A 3 21.88 -13.98 -32.16
N LEU A 4 23.05 -14.42 -31.68
CA LEU A 4 23.39 -14.45 -30.25
C LEU A 4 23.40 -13.04 -29.62
N GLN A 5 23.83 -12.01 -30.37
CA GLN A 5 23.88 -10.63 -29.86
C GLN A 5 22.48 -10.06 -29.67
N TRP A 6 21.56 -10.36 -30.59
CA TRP A 6 20.15 -9.96 -30.47
C TRP A 6 19.44 -10.69 -29.34
N ALA A 7 19.75 -11.97 -29.11
CA ALA A 7 19.21 -12.72 -27.98
C ALA A 7 19.64 -12.13 -26.63
N VAL A 8 20.91 -11.75 -26.49
CA VAL A 8 21.44 -11.10 -25.28
C VAL A 8 20.78 -9.73 -25.07
N ALA A 9 20.64 -8.92 -26.13
CA ALA A 9 19.97 -7.63 -26.03
C ALA A 9 18.50 -7.75 -25.63
N GLY A 10 17.78 -8.74 -26.18
CA GLY A 10 16.39 -9.02 -25.81
C GLY A 10 16.25 -9.48 -24.34
N ALA A 11 17.13 -10.36 -23.87
CA ALA A 11 17.14 -10.81 -22.48
C ALA A 11 17.43 -9.66 -21.50
N ALA A 12 18.40 -8.80 -21.83
CA ALA A 12 18.72 -7.62 -21.02
C ALA A 12 17.54 -6.63 -20.97
N GLY A 13 16.90 -6.36 -22.10
CA GLY A 13 15.71 -5.52 -22.17
C GLY A 13 14.55 -6.08 -21.34
N TYR A 14 14.30 -7.39 -21.42
CA TYR A 14 13.26 -8.05 -20.63
C TYR A 14 13.56 -7.99 -19.12
N ALA A 15 14.81 -8.18 -18.71
CA ALA A 15 15.21 -8.09 -17.31
C ALA A 15 14.98 -6.69 -16.74
N ILE A 16 15.32 -5.63 -17.50
CA ILE A 16 15.06 -4.24 -17.12
C ILE A 16 13.56 -3.97 -17.05
N TYR A 17 12.81 -4.37 -18.07
CA TYR A 17 11.34 -4.22 -18.10
C TYR A 17 10.68 -4.86 -16.89
N ARG A 18 11.07 -6.11 -16.57
CA ARG A 18 10.53 -6.83 -15.41
C ARG A 18 10.92 -6.17 -14.08
N ALA A 19 12.14 -5.64 -13.95
CA ALA A 19 12.57 -4.96 -12.75
C ALA A 19 11.80 -3.66 -12.50
N VAL A 20 11.45 -2.93 -13.57
CA VAL A 20 10.61 -1.73 -13.48
C VAL A 20 9.16 -2.10 -13.15
N GLN A 21 8.60 -3.12 -13.80
CA GLN A 21 7.22 -3.55 -13.57
C GLN A 21 6.97 -4.14 -12.18
N LYS A 22 7.96 -4.80 -11.57
CA LYS A 22 7.82 -5.36 -10.21
C LYS A 22 7.50 -4.30 -9.14
N LYS A 23 7.73 -3.01 -9.43
CA LYS A 23 7.35 -1.90 -8.54
C LYS A 23 5.87 -1.48 -8.65
N ASN A 24 5.14 -2.01 -9.63
CA ASN A 24 3.75 -1.64 -9.91
C ASN A 24 2.72 -2.63 -9.33
N GLU A 25 3.12 -3.54 -8.44
CA GLU A 25 2.14 -4.30 -7.66
C GLU A 25 1.46 -3.34 -6.68
N THR A 26 0.35 -2.73 -7.11
CA THR A 26 -0.45 -1.84 -6.29
C THR A 26 -1.03 -2.62 -5.12
N GLY A 27 -0.56 -2.32 -3.92
CA GLY A 27 -1.16 -2.85 -2.69
C GLY A 27 -2.66 -2.47 -2.57
N PRO A 28 -3.34 -2.92 -1.51
CA PRO A 28 -4.75 -2.59 -1.31
C PRO A 28 -4.97 -1.08 -1.15
N VAL A 29 -6.01 -0.56 -1.80
CA VAL A 29 -6.18 0.89 -2.09
C VAL A 29 -6.20 1.82 -0.87
N ALA A 30 -6.58 1.29 0.30
CA ALA A 30 -6.69 2.06 1.53
C ALA A 30 -5.40 2.10 2.36
N PHE A 31 -4.45 1.19 2.11
CA PHE A 31 -3.33 0.89 2.99
C PHE A 31 -2.10 1.70 2.61
N ALA A 32 -1.38 2.15 3.64
CA ALA A 32 -0.07 2.76 3.47
C ALA A 32 0.95 1.77 2.88
N ASP A 33 2.04 2.30 2.32
CA ASP A 33 3.12 1.46 1.80
C ASP A 33 3.77 0.66 2.94
N GLY A 34 3.81 -0.66 2.78
CA GLY A 34 4.31 -1.57 3.82
C GLY A 34 3.28 -2.00 4.85
N GLU A 35 2.06 -1.46 4.76
CA GLU A 35 0.90 -1.93 5.49
C GLU A 35 0.12 -2.91 4.61
N ASP A 36 -0.02 -4.15 5.08
CA ASP A 36 -0.85 -5.15 4.42
C ASP A 36 -1.74 -5.79 5.48
N ALA A 37 -3.04 -5.86 5.19
CA ALA A 37 -3.95 -6.70 5.96
C ALA A 37 -3.50 -8.17 5.95
N GLY A 38 -2.69 -8.59 4.97
CA GLY A 38 -2.19 -9.95 4.84
C GLY A 38 -3.34 -10.95 4.81
N GLY A 39 -3.27 -11.95 5.69
CA GLY A 39 -4.32 -12.95 5.88
C GLY A 39 -5.57 -12.47 6.64
N ASN A 40 -5.61 -11.21 7.09
CA ASN A 40 -6.78 -10.65 7.78
C ASN A 40 -7.98 -10.67 6.84
N PHE A 41 -9.04 -11.39 7.24
CA PHE A 41 -10.29 -11.49 6.49
C PHE A 41 -11.01 -10.15 6.42
N ALA A 42 -11.00 -9.37 7.51
CA ALA A 42 -11.72 -8.11 7.62
C ALA A 42 -11.03 -6.96 6.87
N LYS A 43 -9.78 -7.15 6.42
CA LYS A 43 -9.00 -6.13 5.69
C LYS A 43 -8.99 -4.78 6.41
N VAL A 44 -8.74 -4.83 7.72
CA VAL A 44 -8.59 -3.65 8.58
C VAL A 44 -7.13 -3.24 8.62
N ARG A 45 -6.90 -1.94 8.53
CA ARG A 45 -5.59 -1.28 8.64
C ARG A 45 -5.40 -0.67 10.04
N SER A 46 -4.19 -0.25 10.37
CA SER A 46 -3.93 0.60 11.52
C SER A 46 -4.68 1.93 11.39
N ALA A 47 -5.15 2.45 12.52
CA ALA A 47 -5.78 3.77 12.56
C ALA A 47 -4.74 4.88 12.35
N GLY A 48 -5.22 6.06 11.96
CA GLY A 48 -4.39 7.24 11.71
C GLY A 48 -3.88 7.33 10.28
N THR A 49 -3.43 8.54 9.92
CA THR A 49 -2.96 8.89 8.56
C THR A 49 -1.77 8.05 8.08
N GLU A 50 -0.96 7.57 9.00
CA GLU A 50 0.20 6.71 8.75
C GLU A 50 -0.17 5.31 8.25
N GLY A 51 -1.39 4.83 8.56
CA GLY A 51 -1.96 3.62 7.98
C GLY A 51 -2.69 3.90 6.67
N MET A 52 -2.78 5.14 6.22
CA MET A 52 -3.52 5.47 5.00
C MET A 52 -2.60 5.57 3.81
N ARG A 53 -3.06 5.11 2.65
CA ARG A 53 -2.44 5.50 1.38
C ARG A 53 -2.53 7.00 1.13
N SER A 54 -3.67 7.58 1.52
CA SER A 54 -3.99 8.98 1.27
C SER A 54 -3.32 9.87 2.30
N ASP A 55 -3.05 11.11 1.91
CA ASP A 55 -2.54 12.18 2.79
C ASP A 55 -3.65 13.23 2.97
N PRO A 56 -4.64 12.97 3.85
CA PRO A 56 -5.76 13.88 4.06
C PRO A 56 -5.29 15.19 4.67
N LYS A 57 -5.68 16.31 4.06
CA LYS A 57 -5.41 17.64 4.61
C LYS A 57 -6.47 17.99 5.64
N GLY A 58 -6.02 18.38 6.84
CA GLY A 58 -6.91 18.81 7.92
C GLY A 58 -7.37 17.69 8.86
N TRP A 59 -6.67 16.55 8.88
CA TRP A 59 -6.91 15.49 9.86
C TRP A 59 -6.89 16.04 11.28
N ASP A 60 -7.97 15.85 12.02
CA ASP A 60 -8.11 16.34 13.38
C ASP A 60 -8.34 15.21 14.40
N ASN A 61 -8.55 15.59 15.66
CA ASN A 61 -8.74 14.63 16.75
C ASN A 61 -10.08 13.88 16.65
N VAL A 62 -11.10 14.47 16.02
CA VAL A 62 -12.40 13.82 15.82
C VAL A 62 -12.25 12.74 14.74
N ASP A 63 -11.52 13.04 13.67
CA ASP A 63 -11.18 12.06 12.63
C ASP A 63 -10.38 10.89 13.22
N GLN A 64 -9.35 11.19 14.02
CA GLN A 64 -8.53 10.18 14.69
C GLN A 64 -9.36 9.27 15.61
N ALA A 65 -10.15 9.88 16.49
CA ALA A 65 -11.01 9.15 17.43
C ALA A 65 -12.06 8.29 16.71
N SER A 66 -12.55 8.77 15.56
CA SER A 66 -13.47 8.01 14.71
C SER A 66 -12.77 6.80 14.08
N ASP A 67 -11.58 6.97 13.48
CA ASP A 67 -10.82 5.89 12.85
C ASP A 67 -10.39 4.81 13.87
N GLU A 68 -9.98 5.20 15.07
CA GLU A 68 -9.62 4.30 16.18
C GLU A 68 -10.78 3.49 16.74
N SER A 69 -12.02 3.99 16.60
CA SER A 69 -13.20 3.26 17.05
C SER A 69 -13.49 2.02 16.21
N PHE A 70 -12.94 1.93 14.99
CA PHE A 70 -13.14 0.77 14.12
C PHE A 70 -12.09 -0.33 14.38
N PRO A 71 -12.48 -1.62 14.34
CA PRO A 71 -13.82 -2.16 14.11
C PRO A 71 -14.65 -2.34 15.39
N ALA A 72 -14.11 -2.01 16.57
CA ALA A 72 -14.69 -2.30 17.87
C ALA A 72 -16.04 -1.60 18.14
N SER A 73 -16.30 -0.48 17.46
CA SER A 73 -17.48 0.37 17.62
C SER A 73 -17.62 0.99 19.03
N ASP A 74 -16.53 1.06 19.79
CA ASP A 74 -16.51 1.71 21.10
C ASP A 74 -16.39 3.24 20.95
N PRO A 75 -17.17 4.03 21.70
CA PRO A 75 -17.04 5.48 21.67
C PRO A 75 -15.67 5.91 22.23
N PRO A 76 -15.08 7.01 21.71
CA PRO A 76 -13.80 7.50 22.20
C PRO A 76 -13.88 7.87 23.69
N ALA A 77 -12.95 7.33 24.48
CA ALA A 77 -12.92 7.48 25.93
C ALA A 77 -12.24 8.78 26.41
N THR A 78 -12.33 9.86 25.62
CA THR A 78 -11.72 11.16 25.94
C THR A 78 -12.76 12.07 26.58
N TYR A 79 -12.78 12.13 27.92
CA TYR A 79 -13.61 13.04 28.72
C TYR A 79 -12.74 13.95 29.59
#